data_AF-A0A3M0XTE7-F1
#
_entry.id   AF-A0A3M0XTE7-F1
#
_cell.length_a   1.000
_cell.length_b   1.000
_cell.length_c   1.000
_cell.angle_alpha   90.00
_cell.angle_beta   90.00
_cell.angle_gamma   90.00
#
_symmetry.space_group_name_H-M   'P 1'
#
loop_
_entity.id
_entity.type
_entity.pdbx_description
1 polymer ?
#
loop_
_entity_poly.entity_id
_entity_poly.type
_entity_poly.pdbx_seq_one_letter_code
_entity_poly.pdbx_strand_id
1 'polypeptide(L)'
;MTADAALASKNTHAPGPACAPTAEEEDLTARMTALGQAAREAAAALAVATPEAKTHALRAAAAAIRDTREEILKANAADMAAARTKGLSRAMLDRLALTPERIEA
;
A
#
# COMPACT_ATOMS: atom_id res chain seq x y z
N MET A 1 21.72 31.28 -14.55
CA MET A 1 20.78 31.20 -13.42
C MET A 1 19.77 30.07 -13.71
N THR A 2 20.20 28.90 -14.19
CA THR A 2 20.74 27.72 -13.46
C THR A 2 19.81 27.22 -12.35
N ALA A 3 18.86 26.36 -12.72
CA ALA A 3 18.27 25.34 -11.85
C ALA A 3 17.54 24.31 -12.71
N ASP A 4 18.30 23.45 -13.38
CA ASP A 4 17.81 22.17 -13.91
C ASP A 4 18.84 21.10 -13.53
N ALA A 5 18.39 19.87 -13.29
CA ALA A 5 19.17 18.69 -12.85
C ALA A 5 19.29 18.38 -11.34
N ALA A 6 18.17 18.35 -10.59
CA ALA A 6 18.13 17.73 -9.26
C ALA A 6 17.06 16.63 -9.08
N LEU A 7 16.53 16.04 -10.17
CA LEU A 7 15.48 15.02 -10.08
C LEU A 7 15.74 13.69 -10.82
N ALA A 8 16.98 13.40 -11.23
CA ALA A 8 17.29 12.18 -11.98
C ALA A 8 18.10 11.11 -11.21
N SER A 9 18.44 11.33 -9.93
CA SER A 9 19.49 10.56 -9.25
C SER A 9 19.03 9.36 -8.39
N LYS A 10 17.81 8.84 -8.53
CA LYS A 10 17.36 7.73 -7.64
C LYS A 10 16.70 6.52 -8.29
N ASN A 11 16.56 6.43 -9.62
CA ASN A 11 15.89 5.25 -10.21
C ASN A 11 16.44 4.81 -11.56
N THR A 12 17.73 4.46 -11.60
CA THR A 12 18.33 3.70 -12.70
C THR A 12 18.92 2.41 -12.16
N HIS A 13 18.12 1.35 -12.05
CA HIS A 13 18.67 0.00 -11.95
C HIS A 13 18.97 -0.49 -13.36
N ALA A 14 20.23 -0.39 -13.77
CA ALA A 14 20.73 -1.02 -14.99
C ALA A 14 21.22 -2.44 -14.65
N PRO A 15 20.80 -3.51 -15.35
CA PRO A 15 21.30 -4.84 -15.07
C PRO A 15 22.70 -5.01 -15.70
N GLY A 16 23.74 -4.99 -14.87
CA GLY A 16 25.11 -5.38 -15.22
C GLY A 16 25.41 -6.85 -14.87
N PRO A 17 26.38 -7.51 -15.53
CA PRO A 17 26.57 -8.95 -15.45
C PRO A 17 27.39 -9.34 -14.21
N ALA A 18 26.69 -9.67 -13.11
CA ALA A 18 27.12 -10.50 -11.96
C ALA A 18 26.34 -10.07 -10.71
N CYS A 19 25.03 -10.35 -10.64
CA CYS A 19 24.22 -9.95 -9.51
C CYS A 19 24.03 -11.13 -8.55
N ALA A 20 24.88 -11.22 -7.53
CA ALA A 20 24.44 -11.83 -6.28
C ALA A 20 23.47 -10.82 -5.62
N PRO A 21 22.27 -11.25 -5.19
CA PRO A 21 21.33 -10.34 -4.56
C PRO A 21 21.95 -9.77 -3.28
N THR A 22 21.75 -8.49 -3.04
CA THR A 22 22.14 -7.86 -1.78
C THR A 22 21.29 -8.40 -0.64
N ALA A 23 21.79 -8.38 0.61
CA ALA A 23 21.06 -8.92 1.77
C ALA A 23 19.65 -8.31 1.95
N GLU A 24 19.46 -7.05 1.58
CA GLU A 24 18.15 -6.37 1.57
C GLU A 24 17.22 -6.88 0.46
N GLU A 25 17.78 -7.24 -0.70
CA GLU A 25 17.03 -7.85 -1.81
C GLU A 25 16.66 -9.31 -1.50
N GLU A 26 17.53 -10.04 -0.80
CA GLU A 26 17.23 -11.39 -0.28
C GLU A 26 16.09 -11.35 0.74
N ASP A 27 16.11 -10.41 1.70
CA ASP A 27 15.01 -10.22 2.66
C ASP A 27 13.70 -9.83 1.95
N LEU A 28 13.77 -8.87 1.02
CA LEU A 28 12.59 -8.48 0.24
C LEU A 28 12.02 -9.66 -0.56
N THR A 29 12.89 -10.43 -1.22
CA THR A 29 12.48 -11.61 -2.01
C THR A 29 11.84 -12.67 -1.11
N ALA A 30 12.44 -12.94 0.06
CA ALA A 30 11.89 -13.87 1.04
C ALA A 30 10.51 -13.40 1.54
N ARG A 31 10.36 -12.12 1.89
CA ARG A 31 9.08 -11.55 2.35
C ARG A 31 7.99 -11.58 1.29
N MET A 32 8.33 -11.22 0.05
CA MET A 32 7.39 -11.28 -1.07
C MET A 32 6.98 -12.72 -1.38
N THR A 33 7.91 -13.67 -1.29
CA THR A 33 7.62 -15.10 -1.49
C THR A 33 6.66 -15.63 -0.42
N ALA A 34 6.93 -15.31 0.86
CA ALA A 34 6.07 -15.70 1.97
C ALA A 34 4.65 -15.11 1.85
N LEU A 35 4.54 -13.82 1.48
CA LEU A 35 3.25 -13.18 1.25
C LEU A 35 2.47 -13.89 0.12
N GLY A 36 3.14 -14.25 -0.96
CA GLY A 36 2.54 -14.97 -2.08
C GLY A 36 2.06 -16.38 -1.72
N GLN A 37 2.81 -17.10 -0.89
CA GLN A 37 2.41 -18.43 -0.38
C GLN A 37 1.16 -18.33 0.49
N ALA A 38 1.14 -17.42 1.46
CA ALA A 38 -0.01 -17.19 2.33
C ALA A 38 -1.25 -16.77 1.52
N ALA A 39 -1.08 -15.91 0.50
CA ALA A 39 -2.17 -15.51 -0.39
C ALA A 39 -2.74 -16.70 -1.19
N ARG A 40 -1.90 -17.63 -1.66
CA ARG A 40 -2.35 -18.84 -2.37
C ARG A 40 -3.17 -19.77 -1.48
N GLU A 41 -2.72 -19.96 -0.24
CA GLU A 41 -3.44 -20.77 0.75
C GLU A 41 -4.81 -20.17 1.07
N ALA A 42 -4.87 -18.85 1.34
CA ALA A 42 -6.12 -18.14 1.59
C ALA A 42 -7.07 -18.17 0.37
N ALA A 43 -6.53 -18.09 -0.85
CA ALA A 43 -7.31 -18.15 -2.08
C ALA A 43 -8.05 -19.49 -2.23
N ALA A 44 -7.43 -20.61 -1.85
CA ALA A 44 -8.06 -21.93 -1.87
C ALA A 44 -9.29 -21.97 -0.94
N ALA A 45 -9.18 -21.40 0.26
CA ALA A 45 -10.31 -21.30 1.20
C ALA A 45 -11.43 -20.38 0.66
N LEU A 46 -11.07 -19.26 0.04
CA LEU A 46 -12.05 -18.33 -0.55
C LEU A 46 -12.77 -18.94 -1.77
N ALA A 47 -12.09 -19.80 -2.54
CA ALA A 47 -12.66 -20.45 -3.71
C ALA A 47 -13.86 -21.35 -3.35
N VAL A 48 -13.81 -22.04 -2.21
CA VAL A 48 -14.88 -22.94 -1.74
C VAL A 48 -15.92 -22.26 -0.84
N ALA A 49 -15.69 -21.01 -0.44
CA ALA A 49 -16.61 -20.27 0.42
C ALA A 49 -17.93 -19.94 -0.30
N THR A 50 -19.05 -20.08 0.41
CA THR A 50 -20.39 -19.81 -0.13
C THR A 50 -20.61 -18.31 -0.37
N PRO A 51 -21.56 -17.94 -1.25
CA PRO A 51 -21.93 -16.54 -1.47
C PRO A 51 -22.33 -15.80 -0.17
N GLU A 52 -23.01 -16.49 0.74
CA GLU A 52 -23.47 -15.93 2.02
C GLU A 52 -22.28 -15.63 2.94
N ALA A 53 -21.32 -16.56 3.04
CA ALA A 53 -20.11 -16.37 3.82
C ALA A 53 -19.29 -15.18 3.29
N LYS A 54 -19.16 -15.04 1.98
CA LYS A 54 -18.49 -13.89 1.33
C LYS A 54 -19.23 -12.58 1.62
N THR A 55 -20.55 -12.59 1.52
CA THR A 55 -21.38 -11.42 1.82
C THR A 55 -21.25 -11.00 3.29
N HIS A 56 -21.28 -11.97 4.21
CA HIS A 56 -21.08 -11.71 5.63
C HIS A 56 -19.70 -11.12 5.90
N ALA A 57 -18.64 -11.68 5.31
CA ALA A 57 -17.29 -11.17 5.44
C ALA A 57 -17.15 -9.71 4.95
N LEU A 58 -17.76 -9.37 3.81
CA LEU A 58 -17.76 -7.99 3.30
C LEU A 58 -18.48 -7.01 4.24
N ARG A 59 -19.63 -7.42 4.78
CA ARG A 59 -20.37 -6.59 5.75
C ARG A 59 -19.60 -6.40 7.06
N ALA A 60 -18.97 -7.47 7.55
CA ALA A 60 -18.14 -7.42 8.73
C ALA A 60 -16.90 -6.53 8.52
N ALA A 61 -16.26 -6.62 7.36
CA ALA A 61 -15.15 -5.75 7.00
C ALA A 61 -15.58 -4.28 6.94
N ALA A 62 -16.74 -3.97 6.34
CA ALA A 62 -17.29 -2.62 6.33
C ALA A 62 -17.57 -2.10 7.75
N ALA A 63 -18.15 -2.92 8.62
CA ALA A 63 -18.38 -2.56 10.02
C ALA A 63 -17.05 -2.27 10.74
N ALA A 64 -16.05 -3.16 10.60
CA ALA A 64 -14.74 -2.98 11.21
C ALA A 64 -14.02 -1.70 10.74
N ILE A 65 -14.15 -1.33 9.47
CA ILE A 65 -13.62 -0.07 8.93
C ILE A 65 -14.30 1.14 9.59
N ARG A 66 -15.62 1.11 9.78
CA ARG A 66 -16.36 2.19 10.45
C ARG A 66 -16.00 2.29 11.93
N ASP A 67 -15.88 1.15 12.62
CA ASP A 67 -15.53 1.09 14.03
C ASP A 67 -14.12 1.64 14.29
N THR A 68 -13.20 1.46 13.34
CA THR A 68 -11.80 1.94 13.42
C THR A 68 -11.56 3.25 12.69
N ARG A 69 -12.62 3.95 12.24
CA ARG A 69 -12.52 5.15 11.37
C ARG A 69 -11.59 6.24 11.92
N GLU A 70 -11.60 6.45 13.23
CA GLU A 70 -10.82 7.53 13.87
C GLU A 70 -9.33 7.22 13.82
N GLU A 71 -8.96 5.96 13.99
CA GLU A 71 -7.58 5.50 13.87
C GLU A 71 -7.08 5.63 12.44
N ILE A 72 -7.91 5.24 11.45
CA ILE A 72 -7.58 5.36 10.03
C ILE A 72 -7.37 6.82 9.63
N LEU A 73 -8.27 7.73 10.04
CA LEU A 73 -8.15 9.16 9.74
C LEU A 73 -6.92 9.78 10.41
N LYS A 74 -6.60 9.36 11.65
CA LYS A 74 -5.39 9.80 12.35
C LYS A 74 -4.12 9.34 11.63
N ALA A 75 -4.08 8.09 11.17
CA ALA A 75 -2.97 7.58 10.37
C ALA A 75 -2.84 8.34 9.03
N ASN A 76 -3.95 8.58 8.33
CA ASN A 76 -3.94 9.36 7.10
C ASN A 76 -3.47 10.81 7.31
N ALA A 77 -3.79 11.43 8.44
CA ALA A 77 -3.31 12.76 8.77
C ALA A 77 -1.77 12.81 8.89
N ALA A 78 -1.16 11.76 9.47
CA ALA A 78 0.30 11.62 9.53
C ALA A 78 0.90 11.41 8.13
N ASP A 79 0.26 10.59 7.29
CA ASP A 79 0.68 10.39 5.90
C ASP A 79 0.57 11.68 5.08
N MET A 80 -0.48 12.46 5.27
CA MET A 80 -0.67 13.76 4.62
C MET A 80 0.39 14.79 5.06
N ALA A 81 0.82 14.76 6.32
CA ALA A 81 1.93 15.57 6.79
C ALA A 81 3.25 15.16 6.11
N ALA A 82 3.55 13.85 6.10
CA ALA A 82 4.74 13.31 5.44
C ALA A 82 4.75 13.58 3.93
N ALA A 83 3.60 13.48 3.26
CA ALA A 83 3.44 13.74 1.84
C ALA A 83 3.66 15.22 1.48
N ARG A 84 3.19 16.14 2.35
CA ARG A 84 3.48 17.57 2.21
C ARG A 84 4.98 17.87 2.36
N THR A 85 5.65 17.26 3.33
CA THR A 85 7.11 17.40 3.50
C THR A 85 7.89 16.84 2.30
N LYS A 86 7.40 15.76 1.68
CA LYS A 86 7.99 15.17 0.46
C LYS A 86 7.69 15.96 -0.81
N GLY A 87 6.91 17.05 -0.74
CA GLY A 87 6.61 17.92 -1.88
C GLY A 87 5.70 17.28 -2.92
N LEU A 88 4.81 16.36 -2.53
CA LEU A 88 3.86 15.74 -3.46
C LEU A 88 2.95 16.79 -4.11
N SER A 89 2.62 16.57 -5.39
CA SER A 89 1.73 17.47 -6.12
C SER A 89 0.32 17.49 -5.52
N ARG A 90 -0.40 18.59 -5.71
CA ARG A 90 -1.79 18.74 -5.22
C ARG A 90 -2.69 17.57 -5.63
N ALA A 91 -2.60 17.12 -6.89
CA ALA A 91 -3.38 15.99 -7.39
C ALA A 91 -3.05 14.67 -6.68
N MET A 92 -1.80 14.45 -6.24
CA MET A 92 -1.43 13.27 -5.46
C MET A 92 -1.92 13.37 -4.02
N LEU A 93 -1.87 14.56 -3.41
CA LEU A 93 -2.42 14.80 -2.08
C LEU A 93 -3.95 14.59 -2.06
N ASP A 94 -4.67 15.02 -3.09
CA ASP A 94 -6.11 14.83 -3.19
C ASP A 94 -6.51 13.34 -3.37
N ARG A 95 -5.61 12.51 -3.94
CA ARG A 95 -5.77 11.04 -4.00
C ARG A 95 -5.42 10.34 -2.69
N LEU A 96 -4.48 10.89 -1.93
CA LEU A 96 -4.06 10.35 -0.63
C LEU A 96 -5.03 10.73 0.49
N ALA A 97 -5.67 11.90 0.39
CA ALA A 97 -6.57 12.41 1.41
C ALA A 97 -7.78 11.49 1.61
N LEU A 98 -7.93 11.00 2.84
CA LEU A 98 -9.10 10.28 3.30
C LEU A 98 -9.97 11.21 4.14
N THR A 99 -11.27 11.23 3.86
CA THR A 99 -12.27 12.00 4.62
C THR A 99 -13.35 11.05 5.14
N PRO A 100 -14.10 11.42 6.20
CA PRO A 100 -15.20 10.59 6.70
C PRO A 100 -16.21 10.21 5.61
N GLU A 101 -16.50 11.13 4.69
CA GLU A 101 -17.41 10.89 3.57
C GLU A 101 -16.88 9.82 2.61
N ARG A 102 -15.55 9.72 2.45
CA ARG A 102 -14.92 8.68 1.61
C ARG A 102 -14.88 7.30 2.28
N ILE A 103 -15.00 7.24 3.61
CA ILE A 103 -15.09 5.99 4.36
C ILE A 103 -16.53 5.44 4.31
N GLU A 104 -17.54 6.31 4.21
CA GLU A 104 -18.96 5.92 4.20
C GLU A 104 -19.57 5.74 2.80
N ALA A 105 -18.91 6.19 1.73
CA ALA A 105 -19.37 6.06 0.34
C ALA A 105 -19.34 4.62 -0.19
#